data_AF-A0A9E5QFK7-F1
#
_entry.id   AF-A0A9E5QFK7-F1
#
_cell.length_a   1.000
_cell.length_b   1.000
_cell.length_c   1.000
_cell.angle_alpha   90.00
_cell.angle_beta   90.00
_cell.angle_gamma   90.00
#
_symmetry.space_group_name_H-M   'P 1'
#
loop_
_entity.id
_entity.type
_entity.pdbx_description
1 polymer ?
#
loop_
_entity_poly.entity_id
_entity_poly.type
_entity_poly.pdbx_seq_one_letter_code
_entity_poly.pdbx_strand_id
1 'polypeptide(L)'
;SAVQNLGAEYTIGVDLNAYRNYERPENILDILNNTLEIALKHLANVNLTDIDLLIQPNLAEFSRSDTENTDKMIERGYQTAKD
;
A
#
# COMPACT_ATOMS: atom_id res chain seq x y z
N SER A 1 5.98 13.00 -11.42
CA SER A 1 5.45 11.61 -11.55
C SER A 1 4.81 11.41 -12.93
N ALA A 2 4.52 10.16 -13.36
CA ALA A 2 3.81 9.93 -14.62
C ALA A 2 2.44 10.64 -14.66
N VAL A 3 1.76 10.72 -13.51
CA VAL A 3 0.48 11.41 -13.35
C VAL A 3 0.62 12.93 -13.57
N GLN A 4 1.65 13.56 -13.00
CA GLN A 4 1.94 14.99 -13.24
C GLN A 4 2.32 15.27 -14.71
N ASN A 5 3.07 14.36 -15.34
CA ASN A 5 3.41 14.49 -16.77
C ASN A 5 2.17 14.37 -17.68
N LEU A 6 1.09 13.76 -17.21
CA LEU A 6 -0.21 13.70 -17.90
C LEU A 6 -1.07 14.96 -17.67
N GLY A 7 -0.53 15.99 -17.00
CA GLY A 7 -1.21 17.26 -16.78
C GLY A 7 -2.17 17.25 -15.58
N ALA A 8 -2.01 16.31 -14.64
CA ALA A 8 -2.77 16.35 -13.40
C ALA A 8 -2.37 17.57 -12.55
N GLU A 9 -3.37 18.40 -12.23
CA GLU A 9 -3.20 19.56 -11.35
C GLU A 9 -3.10 19.16 -9.88
N TYR A 10 -3.82 18.11 -9.49
CA TYR A 10 -3.81 17.54 -8.15
C TYR A 10 -3.51 16.05 -8.21
N THR A 11 -2.86 15.55 -7.16
CA THR A 11 -2.45 14.16 -7.00
C THR A 11 -3.02 13.58 -5.71
N ILE A 12 -3.75 12.47 -5.85
CA ILE A 12 -4.23 11.69 -4.73
C ILE A 12 -3.48 10.36 -4.73
N GLY A 13 -2.70 10.13 -3.69
CA GLY A 13 -2.00 8.88 -3.46
C GLY A 13 -2.81 7.95 -2.57
N VAL A 14 -2.81 6.66 -2.86
CA VAL A 14 -3.37 5.63 -1.99
C VAL A 14 -2.27 4.65 -1.60
N ASP A 15 -1.87 4.64 -0.33
CA ASP A 15 -0.83 3.74 0.19
C ASP A 15 -1.46 2.63 1.03
N LEU A 16 -1.54 1.45 0.42
CA LEU A 16 -2.09 0.23 1.03
C LEU A 16 -1.11 -0.47 2.00
N ASN A 17 0.12 0.05 2.15
CA ASN A 17 1.19 -0.56 2.95
C ASN A 17 1.59 0.26 4.18
N ALA A 18 0.94 1.41 4.40
CA ALA A 18 1.30 2.38 5.44
C ALA A 18 1.44 1.79 6.86
N TYR A 19 0.56 0.84 7.21
CA TYR A 19 0.46 0.25 8.55
C TYR A 19 1.03 -1.18 8.63
N ARG A 20 1.75 -1.62 7.61
CA ARG A 20 2.12 -3.02 7.51
C ARG A 20 3.21 -3.41 8.50
N ASN A 21 2.98 -4.55 9.15
CA ASN A 21 3.99 -5.25 9.94
C ASN A 21 4.53 -6.43 9.12
N TYR A 22 5.85 -6.63 9.15
CA TYR A 22 6.45 -7.85 8.59
C TYR A 22 6.17 -9.00 9.55
N GLU A 23 5.42 -9.99 9.09
CA GLU A 23 5.25 -11.23 9.84
C GLU A 23 6.54 -12.05 9.82
N ARG A 24 6.72 -12.86 10.86
CA ARG A 24 7.87 -13.77 10.94
C ARG A 24 7.71 -14.82 9.84
N PRO A 25 8.68 -14.95 8.90
CA PRO A 25 8.57 -15.93 7.83
C PRO A 25 8.59 -17.35 8.41
N GLU A 26 7.71 -18.21 7.90
CA GLU A 26 7.60 -19.62 8.31
C GLU A 26 8.34 -20.54 7.34
N ASN A 27 8.52 -20.11 6.09
CA ASN A 27 9.17 -20.89 5.04
C ASN A 27 10.03 -20.03 4.09
N ILE A 28 10.74 -20.69 3.17
CA ILE A 28 11.67 -20.02 2.25
C ILE A 28 10.95 -19.10 1.24
N LEU A 29 9.71 -19.41 0.86
CA LEU A 29 8.93 -18.55 -0.04
C LEU A 29 8.57 -17.24 0.65
N ASP A 30 8.27 -17.27 1.95
CA ASP A 30 8.02 -16.05 2.73
C ASP A 30 9.26 -15.16 2.81
N ILE A 31 10.45 -15.76 2.96
CA ILE A 31 11.72 -15.02 2.95
C ILE A 31 11.94 -14.33 1.61
N LEU A 32 11.71 -15.05 0.50
CA LEU A 32 11.84 -14.50 -0.85
C LEU A 32 10.84 -13.37 -1.09
N ASN A 33 9.59 -13.54 -0.68
CA ASN A 33 8.54 -12.52 -0.79
C ASN A 33 8.87 -11.26 0.01
N ASN A 34 9.28 -11.41 1.28
CA ASN A 34 9.69 -10.29 2.11
C ASN A 34 10.90 -9.54 1.51
N THR A 35 11.87 -10.28 0.98
CA THR A 35 13.05 -9.68 0.33
C THR A 35 12.65 -8.88 -0.91
N LEU A 36 11.77 -9.42 -1.75
CA LEU A 36 11.24 -8.72 -2.92
C LEU A 36 10.47 -7.45 -2.52
N GLU A 37 9.62 -7.52 -1.49
CA GLU A 37 8.88 -6.35 -0.99
C GLU A 37 9.80 -5.26 -0.46
N ILE A 38 10.85 -5.63 0.30
CA ILE A 38 11.84 -4.68 0.80
C ILE A 38 12.57 -4.00 -0.37
N ALA A 39 12.98 -4.79 -1.38
CA ALA A 39 13.64 -4.26 -2.57
C ALA A 39 12.72 -3.30 -3.35
N LEU A 40 11.45 -3.68 -3.55
CA LEU A 40 10.46 -2.84 -4.21
C LEU A 40 10.20 -1.56 -3.43
N LYS A 41 10.07 -1.62 -2.10
CA LYS A 41 9.89 -0.44 -1.26
C LYS A 41 11.08 0.52 -1.35
N HIS A 42 12.30 -0.01 -1.42
CA HIS A 42 13.51 0.79 -1.60
C HIS A 42 13.59 1.41 -3.00
N LEU A 43 13.24 0.65 -4.04
CA LEU A 43 13.24 1.11 -5.43
C LEU A 43 12.14 2.12 -5.73
N ALA A 44 10.98 1.99 -5.09
CA ALA A 44 9.82 2.82 -5.35
C ALA A 44 10.07 4.30 -5.06
N ASN A 45 11.09 4.64 -4.25
CA ASN A 45 11.54 6.02 -3.96
C ASN A 45 10.35 6.99 -3.86
N VAL A 46 9.30 6.58 -3.13
CA VAL A 46 8.05 7.33 -3.07
C VAL A 46 8.30 8.55 -2.21
N ASN A 47 8.66 9.66 -2.85
CA ASN A 47 8.63 10.97 -2.24
C ASN A 47 7.16 11.34 -2.03
N LEU A 48 6.65 11.01 -0.85
CA LEU A 48 5.30 11.40 -0.41
C LEU A 48 5.13 12.93 -0.31
N THR A 49 6.22 13.69 -0.43
CA THR A 49 6.23 15.15 -0.38
C THR A 49 5.56 15.82 -1.58
N ASP A 50 5.40 15.12 -2.71
CA ASP A 50 4.81 15.66 -3.94
C ASP A 50 3.36 15.18 -4.16
N ILE A 51 2.70 14.70 -3.10
CA ILE A 51 1.31 14.22 -3.13
C ILE A 51 0.43 15.22 -2.38
N ASP A 52 -0.62 15.72 -3.04
CA ASP A 52 -1.52 16.72 -2.44
C ASP A 52 -2.43 16.11 -1.37
N LEU A 53 -2.87 14.88 -1.57
CA LEU A 53 -3.67 14.12 -0.60
C LEU A 53 -3.22 12.65 -0.57
N LEU A 54 -2.90 12.15 0.62
CA LEU A 54 -2.51 10.76 0.83
C LEU A 54 -3.57 10.03 1.65
N ILE A 55 -4.14 8.97 1.08
CA ILE A 55 -5.13 8.10 1.73
C ILE A 55 -4.42 6.81 2.14
N GLN A 56 -4.48 6.46 3.42
CA GLN A 56 -3.75 5.32 3.99
C GLN A 56 -4.70 4.44 4.81
N PRO A 57 -5.43 3.50 4.19
CA PRO A 57 -6.28 2.60 4.95
C PRO A 57 -5.42 1.65 5.80
N ASN A 58 -5.80 1.47 7.07
CA ASN A 58 -5.16 0.45 7.92
C ASN A 58 -5.68 -0.94 7.53
N LEU A 59 -4.86 -1.67 6.76
CA LEU A 59 -5.13 -3.02 6.29
C LEU A 59 -4.20 -4.08 6.93
N ALA A 60 -3.54 -3.75 8.04
CA ALA A 60 -2.52 -4.62 8.63
C ALA A 60 -3.04 -6.01 9.06
N GLU A 61 -4.35 -6.12 9.33
CA GLU A 61 -5.01 -7.36 9.73
C GLU A 61 -5.37 -8.30 8.57
N PHE A 62 -5.25 -7.83 7.33
CA PHE A 62 -5.62 -8.60 6.14
C PHE A 62 -4.39 -9.21 5.45
N SER A 63 -4.53 -10.49 5.10
CA SER A 63 -3.56 -11.19 4.25
C SER A 63 -3.52 -10.58 2.83
N ARG A 64 -2.35 -10.67 2.18
CA ARG A 64 -2.16 -10.21 0.79
C ARG A 64 -2.59 -11.24 -0.25
N SER A 65 -2.55 -12.51 0.12
CA SER A 65 -2.79 -13.64 -0.77
C SER A 65 -4.14 -14.30 -0.53
N ASP A 66 -4.79 -13.99 0.59
CA ASP A 66 -6.13 -14.44 0.90
C ASP A 66 -7.17 -13.42 0.45
N THR A 67 -8.24 -13.91 -0.16
CA THR A 67 -9.33 -13.10 -0.71
C THR A 67 -10.62 -13.19 0.10
N GLU A 68 -10.64 -13.99 1.18
CA GLU A 68 -11.84 -14.19 2.01
C GLU A 68 -12.44 -12.89 2.55
N ASN A 69 -11.60 -11.90 2.89
CA ASN A 69 -12.04 -10.65 3.54
C ASN A 69 -12.02 -9.43 2.60
N THR A 70 -12.13 -9.66 1.28
CA THR A 70 -12.05 -8.58 0.28
C THR A 70 -13.12 -7.50 0.49
N ASP A 71 -14.33 -7.88 0.90
CA ASP A 71 -15.43 -6.97 1.22
C ASP A 71 -15.07 -5.98 2.34
N LYS A 72 -14.47 -6.49 3.43
CA LYS A 72 -14.02 -5.68 4.56
C LYS A 72 -12.86 -4.75 4.18
N MET A 73 -11.96 -5.21 3.32
CA MET A 73 -10.86 -4.37 2.81
C MET A 73 -11.39 -3.21 1.97
N ILE A 74 -12.38 -3.46 1.11
CA ILE A 74 -13.04 -2.42 0.31
C ILE A 74 -13.73 -1.41 1.23
N GLU A 75 -14.50 -1.89 2.22
CA GLU A 75 -15.18 -1.02 3.18
C GLU A 75 -14.20 -0.15 3.97
N ARG A 76 -13.08 -0.73 4.45
CA ARG A 76 -12.04 0.05 5.14
C ARG A 76 -11.44 1.13 4.25
N GLY A 77 -11.15 0.79 2.99
CA GLY A 77 -10.67 1.76 2.00
C GLY A 77 -11.67 2.90 1.77
N TYR A 78 -12.96 2.57 1.65
CA TYR A 78 -14.03 3.56 1.49
C TYR A 78 -14.14 4.51 2.70
N GLN A 79 -14.16 3.97 3.92
CA GLN A 79 -14.26 4.80 5.13
C GLN A 79 -13.03 5.72 5.27
N THR A 80 -11.82 5.21 5.05
CA THR A 80 -10.61 6.05 5.13
C THR A 80 -10.56 7.15 4.06
N ALA A 81 -11.16 6.94 2.88
CA ALA A 81 -11.23 7.95 1.85
C ALA A 81 -12.31 9.03 2.08
N LYS A 82 -13.28 8.74 2.97
CA LYS A 82 -14.41 9.61 3.28
C LYS A 82 -14.11 10.58 4.43
N ASP A 83 -13.24 10.18 5.36
CA ASP A 83 -12.77 10.98 6.51
C ASP A 83 -11.86 12.13 6.08
#